data_AF-A0A529MEF7-F1
#
_entry.id   AF-A0A529MEF7-F1
#
_cell.length_a   1.000
_cell.length_b   1.000
_cell.length_c   1.000
_cell.angle_alpha   90.00
_cell.angle_beta   90.00
_cell.angle_gamma   90.00
#
_symmetry.space_group_name_H-M   'P 1'
#
loop_
_entity.id
_entity.type
_entity.pdbx_description
1 polymer ?
#
loop_
_entity_poly.entity_id
_entity_poly.type
_entity_poly.pdbx_seq_one_letter_code
_entity_poly.pdbx_strand_id
1 'polypeptide(L)'
;ILSFVIVGFAWKLILLPIWGVAPHLMDFVGLKSFFTPWLGKEQYALTALSLVSVWQFVGIPMMLIYAALLSIPDEVIEAAECDGVTGMAQFWKIKLPLILPSIGIVSILTFVGNFNAFDLIYTAQGALAGPNYSTDILGTFLY
;
A
#
# COMPACT_ATOMS: atom_id res chain seq x y z
N ILE A 1 0.22 12.94 10.87
CA ILE A 1 0.70 12.60 9.51
C ILE A 1 2.21 12.78 9.51
N LEU A 2 2.98 11.73 9.21
CA LEU A 2 4.44 11.85 9.08
C LEU A 2 4.79 12.56 7.77
N SER A 3 5.82 13.41 7.78
CA SER A 3 6.31 14.07 6.57
C SER A 3 6.90 13.04 5.60
N PHE A 4 6.67 13.23 4.30
CA PHE A 4 7.26 12.41 3.24
C PHE A 4 8.78 12.31 3.33
N VAL A 5 9.45 13.38 3.74
CA VAL A 5 10.92 13.40 3.91
C VAL A 5 11.35 12.40 4.98
N ILE A 6 10.65 12.37 6.11
CA ILE A 6 10.95 11.45 7.21
C ILE A 6 10.67 10.00 6.77
N VAL A 7 9.55 9.77 6.08
CA VAL A 7 9.18 8.44 5.59
C VAL A 7 10.19 7.92 4.58
N GLY A 8 10.51 8.71 3.54
CA GLY A 8 11.49 8.35 2.51
C GLY A 8 12.87 8.06 3.10
N PHE A 9 13.34 8.91 4.01
CA PHE A 9 14.63 8.71 4.68
C PHE A 9 14.62 7.47 5.60
N ALA A 10 13.58 7.30 6.41
CA ALA A 10 13.47 6.14 7.31
C ALA A 10 13.43 4.82 6.54
N TRP A 11 12.62 4.73 5.48
CA TRP A 11 12.56 3.52 4.65
C TRP A 11 13.86 3.29 3.89
N LYS A 12 14.55 4.33 3.45
CA LYS A 12 15.89 4.20 2.87
C LYS A 12 16.84 3.53 3.85
N LEU A 13 16.87 3.97 5.12
CA LEU A 13 17.70 3.36 6.18
C LEU A 13 17.29 1.91 6.48
N ILE A 14 15.99 1.63 6.58
CA ILE A 14 15.47 0.27 6.82
C ILE A 14 15.90 -0.68 5.70
N LEU A 15 15.87 -0.23 4.45
CA LEU A 15 16.16 -1.02 3.26
C LEU A 15 17.64 -1.02 2.83
N LEU A 16 18.52 -0.37 3.60
CA LEU A 16 19.96 -0.34 3.29
C LEU A 16 20.55 -1.75 3.25
N PRO A 17 21.27 -2.16 2.18
CA PRO A 17 21.72 -3.54 2.04
C PRO A 17 22.73 -4.02 3.08
N ILE A 18 23.57 -3.12 3.60
CA ILE A 18 24.73 -3.49 4.42
C ILE A 18 24.38 -3.48 5.92
N TRP A 19 23.69 -2.44 6.39
CA TRP A 19 23.41 -2.20 7.81
C TRP A 19 21.95 -1.80 8.06
N GLY A 20 21.06 -2.06 7.10
CA GLY A 20 19.64 -1.80 7.25
C GLY A 20 18.95 -2.80 8.17
N VAL A 21 17.81 -2.36 8.72
CA VAL A 21 16.97 -3.18 9.61
C VAL A 21 16.40 -4.40 8.87
N ALA A 22 15.95 -4.23 7.62
CA ALA A 22 15.34 -5.31 6.84
C ALA A 22 16.28 -6.51 6.61
N PRO A 23 17.49 -6.35 6.04
CA PRO A 23 18.39 -7.48 5.86
C PRO A 23 18.81 -8.13 7.18
N HIS A 24 18.96 -7.37 8.27
CA HIS A 24 19.27 -7.92 9.59
C HIS A 24 18.13 -8.78 10.16
N LEU A 25 16.88 -8.31 10.07
CA LEU A 25 15.71 -9.09 10.49
C LEU A 25 15.53 -10.35 9.64
N MET A 26 15.75 -10.24 8.33
CA MET A 26 15.72 -11.41 7.43
C MET A 26 16.82 -12.41 7.77
N ASP A 27 18.01 -11.96 8.15
CA ASP A 27 19.09 -12.83 8.60
C ASP A 27 18.75 -13.57 9.90
N PHE A 28 18.15 -12.85 10.86
CA PHE A 28 17.72 -13.42 12.14
C PHE A 28 16.73 -14.58 11.98
N VAL A 29 15.83 -14.52 10.98
CA VAL A 29 14.86 -15.59 10.69
C VAL A 29 15.32 -16.57 9.61
N GLY A 30 16.58 -16.51 9.18
CA GLY A 30 17.16 -17.42 8.18
C GLY A 30 16.77 -17.15 6.72
N LEU A 31 16.20 -15.98 6.42
CA LEU A 31 15.72 -15.56 5.10
C LEU A 31 16.66 -14.58 4.38
N LYS A 32 17.89 -14.36 4.86
CA LYS A 32 18.84 -13.41 4.25
C LYS A 32 19.07 -13.64 2.76
N SER A 33 19.04 -14.89 2.30
CA SER A 33 19.21 -15.27 0.90
C SER A 33 18.14 -14.68 -0.04
N PHE A 34 16.95 -14.36 0.48
CA PHE A 34 15.88 -13.71 -0.26
C PHE A 34 16.00 -12.19 -0.29
N PHE A 35 16.89 -11.62 0.54
CA PHE A 35 17.11 -10.18 0.51
C PHE A 35 17.86 -9.79 -0.76
N THR A 36 17.39 -8.73 -1.40
CA THR A 36 18.07 -8.09 -2.52
C THR A 36 18.02 -6.58 -2.31
N PRO A 37 18.98 -5.80 -2.83
CA PRO A 37 18.96 -4.33 -2.74
C PRO A 37 17.76 -3.72 -3.48
N TRP A 38 16.57 -3.74 -2.89
CA TRP A 38 15.32 -3.42 -3.60
C TRP A 38 15.32 -2.01 -4.18
N LEU A 39 15.78 -1.01 -3.43
CA LEU A 39 15.90 0.37 -3.91
C LEU A 39 17.03 0.56 -4.94
N GLY A 40 17.96 -0.39 -5.04
CA GLY A 40 19.12 -0.31 -5.93
C GLY A 40 18.99 -1.12 -7.22
N LYS A 41 17.87 -1.81 -7.44
CA LYS A 41 17.61 -2.60 -8.65
C LYS A 41 16.37 -2.10 -9.37
N GLU A 42 16.49 -1.85 -10.68
CA GLU A 42 15.43 -1.30 -11.53
C GLU A 42 14.12 -2.07 -11.42
N GLN A 43 14.20 -3.40 -11.45
CA GLN A 43 13.05 -4.30 -11.35
C GLN A 43 12.30 -4.26 -10.02
N TYR A 44 12.87 -3.69 -8.95
CA TYR A 44 12.29 -3.71 -7.60
C TYR A 44 12.04 -2.34 -7.01
N ALA A 45 12.75 -1.30 -7.47
CA ALA A 45 12.76 0.00 -6.83
C ALA A 45 11.36 0.64 -6.77
N LEU A 46 10.62 0.62 -7.89
CA LEU A 46 9.28 1.21 -7.95
C LEU A 46 8.28 0.42 -7.10
N THR A 47 8.36 -0.91 -7.13
CA THR A 47 7.51 -1.77 -6.30
C THR A 47 7.80 -1.55 -4.81
N ALA A 48 9.06 -1.44 -4.41
CA ALA A 48 9.44 -1.16 -3.03
C ALA A 48 8.88 0.19 -2.56
N LEU A 49 9.02 1.25 -3.37
CA LEU A 49 8.45 2.56 -3.05
C LEU A 49 6.92 2.55 -3.03
N SER A 50 6.29 1.79 -3.92
CA SER A 50 4.84 1.61 -3.94
C SER A 50 4.35 0.94 -2.65
N LEU A 51 5.06 -0.07 -2.14
CA LEU A 51 4.74 -0.70 -0.85
C LEU A 51 4.92 0.28 0.33
N VAL A 52 5.94 1.13 0.29
CA VAL A 52 6.11 2.22 1.28
C VAL A 52 4.95 3.21 1.22
N SER A 53 4.51 3.59 0.02
CA SER A 53 3.33 4.45 -0.18
C SER A 53 2.06 3.80 0.38
N VAL A 54 1.83 2.52 0.06
CA VAL A 54 0.70 1.76 0.61
C VAL A 54 0.76 1.75 2.13
N TRP A 55 1.91 1.43 2.73
CA TRP A 55 2.08 1.45 4.18
C TRP A 55 1.74 2.82 4.80
N GLN A 56 2.15 3.91 4.15
CA GLN A 56 1.88 5.27 4.62
C GLN A 56 0.40 5.66 4.53
N PHE A 57 -0.31 5.21 3.49
CA PHE A 57 -1.65 5.70 3.15
C PHE A 57 -2.79 4.69 3.31
N VAL A 58 -2.52 3.43 3.64
CA VAL A 58 -3.55 2.38 3.76
C VAL A 58 -4.65 2.71 4.77
N GLY A 59 -4.36 3.53 5.78
CA GLY A 59 -5.29 3.85 6.85
C GLY A 59 -6.60 4.50 6.38
N ILE A 60 -6.56 5.47 5.47
CA ILE A 60 -7.77 6.19 5.02
C ILE A 60 -8.69 5.26 4.21
N PRO A 61 -8.22 4.58 3.14
CA PRO A 61 -9.03 3.59 2.42
C PRO A 61 -9.62 2.52 3.35
N MET A 62 -8.83 2.03 4.31
CA MET A 62 -9.30 1.04 5.29
C MET A 62 -10.45 1.57 6.13
N MET A 63 -10.34 2.79 6.67
CA MET A 63 -11.43 3.41 7.46
C MET A 63 -12.69 3.62 6.63
N LEU A 64 -12.57 4.03 5.37
CA LEU A 64 -13.72 4.23 4.48
C LEU A 64 -14.42 2.91 4.13
N ILE A 65 -13.64 1.87 3.82
CA ILE A 65 -14.19 0.53 3.55
C ILE A 65 -14.84 -0.04 4.81
N TYR A 66 -14.24 0.17 5.98
CA TYR A 66 -14.81 -0.26 7.26
C TYR A 66 -16.12 0.46 7.58
N ALA A 67 -16.17 1.79 7.37
CA ALA A 67 -17.40 2.56 7.52
C ALA A 67 -18.51 2.06 6.57
N ALA A 68 -18.16 1.68 5.33
CA ALA A 68 -19.10 1.08 4.41
C ALA A 68 -19.64 -0.27 4.93
N LEU A 69 -18.79 -1.12 5.53
CA LEU A 69 -19.23 -2.37 6.15
C LEU A 69 -20.20 -2.12 7.32
N LEU A 70 -19.92 -1.11 8.16
CA LEU A 70 -20.79 -0.74 9.28
C LEU A 70 -22.13 -0.15 8.83
N SER A 71 -22.22 0.34 7.59
CA SER A 71 -23.47 0.91 7.06
C SER A 71 -24.48 -0.13 6.58
N ILE A 72 -24.08 -1.40 6.52
CA ILE A 72 -24.97 -2.50 6.13
C ILE A 72 -25.99 -2.72 7.26
N PRO A 73 -27.31 -2.63 7.00
CA PRO A 73 -28.31 -2.86 8.03
C PRO A 73 -28.26 -4.29 8.58
N ASP A 74 -28.39 -4.44 9.90
CA ASP A 74 -28.36 -5.75 10.57
C ASP A 74 -29.49 -6.68 10.07
N GLU A 75 -30.66 -6.13 9.72
CA GLU A 75 -31.79 -6.87 9.15
C GLU A 75 -31.41 -7.65 7.87
N VAL A 76 -30.50 -7.12 7.05
CA VAL A 76 -30.01 -7.79 5.83
C VAL A 76 -29.13 -8.99 6.20
N ILE A 77 -28.36 -8.86 7.29
CA ILE A 77 -27.50 -9.92 7.80
C ILE A 77 -28.35 -11.03 8.42
N GLU A 78 -29.34 -10.68 9.25
CA GLU A 78 -30.28 -11.61 9.86
C GLU A 78 -31.10 -12.37 8.82
N ALA A 79 -31.58 -11.69 7.76
CA ALA A 79 -32.28 -12.33 6.66
C ALA A 79 -31.40 -13.35 5.93
N ALA A 80 -30.14 -13.01 5.65
CA ALA A 80 -29.19 -13.94 5.05
C ALA A 80 -28.92 -15.17 5.93
N GLU A 81 -28.91 -15.01 7.25
CA GLU A 81 -28.76 -16.12 8.20
C GLU A 81 -29.99 -17.03 8.22
N CYS A 82 -31.20 -16.47 8.09
CA CYS A 82 -32.44 -17.24 7.93
C CYS A 82 -32.40 -18.09 6.64
N ASP A 83 -31.77 -17.59 5.58
CA ASP A 83 -31.52 -18.30 4.33
C ASP A 83 -30.32 -19.29 4.42
N GLY A 84 -29.73 -19.46 5.60
CA GLY A 84 -28.61 -20.36 5.85
C GLY A 84 -27.24 -19.85 5.38
N VAL A 85 -27.13 -18.57 4.99
CA VAL A 85 -25.88 -17.95 4.54
C VAL A 85 -25.10 -17.43 5.74
N THR A 86 -24.14 -18.22 6.21
CA THR A 86 -23.34 -17.92 7.43
C THR A 86 -21.83 -17.91 7.17
N GLY A 87 -21.07 -17.39 8.14
CA GLY A 87 -19.61 -17.40 8.13
C GLY A 87 -18.99 -16.68 6.92
N MET A 88 -18.03 -17.33 6.26
CA MET A 88 -17.33 -16.73 5.11
C MET A 88 -18.25 -16.53 3.90
N ALA A 89 -19.31 -17.34 3.75
CA ALA A 89 -20.29 -17.17 2.68
C ALA A 89 -21.07 -15.85 2.82
N GLN A 90 -21.38 -15.43 4.06
CA GLN A 90 -22.04 -14.15 4.33
C GLN A 90 -21.15 -12.96 3.90
N PHE A 91 -19.84 -13.05 4.10
CA PHE A 91 -18.92 -12.02 3.61
C PHE A 91 -18.94 -11.92 2.07
N TRP A 92 -18.70 -13.04 1.37
CA TRP A 92 -18.56 -13.03 -0.09
C TRP A 92 -19.87 -12.80 -0.84
N LYS A 93 -21.00 -13.26 -0.30
CA LYS A 93 -22.31 -13.18 -0.97
C LYS A 93 -23.14 -11.97 -0.59
N ILE A 94 -22.95 -11.41 0.61
CA ILE A 94 -23.77 -10.31 1.14
C ILE A 94 -22.90 -9.08 1.36
N LYS A 95 -21.95 -9.13 2.30
CA LYS A 95 -21.22 -7.93 2.74
C LYS A 95 -20.40 -7.32 1.62
N LEU A 96 -19.55 -8.12 0.94
CA LEU A 96 -18.67 -7.63 -0.10
C LEU A 96 -19.46 -7.04 -1.29
N PRO A 97 -20.44 -7.73 -1.90
CA PRO A 97 -21.25 -7.16 -2.99
C PRO A 97 -21.93 -5.84 -2.63
N LEU A 98 -22.47 -5.72 -1.40
CA LEU A 98 -23.14 -4.50 -0.95
C LEU A 98 -22.21 -3.30 -0.84
N ILE A 99 -20.94 -3.50 -0.50
CA ILE A 99 -19.96 -2.42 -0.37
C ILE A 99 -19.09 -2.20 -1.62
N LEU A 100 -19.26 -3.00 -2.69
CA LEU A 100 -18.50 -2.83 -3.94
C LEU A 100 -18.57 -1.39 -4.49
N PRO A 101 -19.71 -0.67 -4.49
CA PRO A 101 -19.75 0.72 -4.93
C PRO A 101 -18.82 1.62 -4.11
N SER A 102 -18.80 1.44 -2.78
CA SER A 102 -17.92 2.19 -1.88
C SER A 102 -16.45 1.86 -2.10
N ILE A 103 -16.11 0.57 -2.28
CA ILE A 103 -14.76 0.15 -2.66
C ILE A 103 -14.34 0.80 -3.98
N GLY A 104 -15.23 0.85 -4.97
CA GLY A 104 -15.00 1.48 -6.26
C GLY A 104 -14.64 2.96 -6.12
N ILE A 105 -15.43 3.72 -5.36
CA ILE A 105 -15.16 5.15 -5.09
C ILE A 105 -13.81 5.33 -4.40
N VAL A 106 -13.54 4.57 -3.32
CA VAL A 106 -12.27 4.63 -2.57
C VAL A 106 -11.08 4.30 -3.48
N SER A 107 -11.24 3.31 -4.36
CA SER A 107 -10.20 2.89 -5.30
C SER A 107 -9.90 4.00 -6.32
N ILE A 108 -10.93 4.65 -6.87
CA ILE A 108 -10.76 5.77 -7.80
C ILE A 108 -10.05 6.94 -7.12
N LEU A 109 -10.48 7.32 -5.91
CA LEU A 109 -9.85 8.41 -5.15
C LEU A 109 -8.38 8.10 -4.83
N THR A 110 -8.08 6.86 -4.45
CA THR A 110 -6.72 6.41 -4.18
C THR A 110 -5.87 6.39 -5.45
N PHE A 111 -6.43 5.96 -6.57
CA PHE A 111 -5.76 5.95 -7.86
C PHE A 111 -5.40 7.37 -8.32
N VAL A 112 -6.35 8.30 -8.29
CA VAL A 112 -6.12 9.72 -8.61
C VAL A 112 -5.07 10.32 -7.66
N GLY A 113 -5.14 10.00 -6.37
CA GLY A 113 -4.16 10.45 -5.37
C GLY A 113 -2.73 10.02 -5.70
N ASN A 114 -2.52 8.80 -6.20
CA ASN A 114 -1.19 8.28 -6.53
C ASN A 114 -0.48 9.03 -7.67
N PHE A 115 -1.18 9.78 -8.51
CA PHE A 115 -0.52 10.67 -9.49
C PHE A 115 0.31 11.77 -8.81
N ASN A 116 0.03 12.07 -7.55
CA ASN A 116 0.77 13.05 -6.74
C ASN A 116 1.86 12.42 -5.86
N ALA A 117 2.30 11.17 -6.14
CA ALA A 117 3.28 10.46 -5.33
C ALA A 117 4.74 10.99 -5.44
N PHE A 118 4.94 12.18 -6.00
CA PHE A 118 6.24 12.80 -6.26
C PHE A 118 7.14 12.84 -5.02
N ASP A 119 6.63 13.32 -3.89
CA ASP A 119 7.44 13.59 -2.69
C ASP A 119 8.16 12.35 -2.17
N LEU A 120 7.50 11.19 -2.19
CA LEU A 120 8.11 9.93 -1.72
C LEU A 120 9.25 9.49 -2.64
N ILE A 121 9.05 9.58 -3.96
CA ILE A 121 10.05 9.14 -4.94
C ILE A 121 11.25 10.09 -4.90
N TYR A 122 10.99 11.40 -4.91
CA TYR A 122 12.03 12.41 -4.85
C TYR A 122 12.87 12.30 -3.57
N THR A 123 12.24 12.08 -2.42
CA THR A 123 12.96 11.97 -1.14
C THR A 123 13.76 10.67 -1.03
N ALA A 124 13.29 9.57 -1.60
CA ALA A 124 13.99 8.28 -1.55
C ALA A 124 15.11 8.16 -2.60
N GLN A 125 14.82 8.55 -3.85
CA GLN A 125 15.66 8.31 -5.03
C GLN A 125 16.25 9.58 -5.66
N GLY A 126 15.88 10.76 -5.19
CA GLY A 126 16.33 12.05 -5.74
C GLY A 126 15.66 12.41 -7.06
N ALA A 127 16.16 13.47 -7.69
CA ALA A 127 15.59 14.03 -8.93
C ALA A 127 15.63 13.06 -10.13
N LEU A 128 16.57 12.11 -10.15
CA LEU A 128 16.72 11.16 -11.26
C LEU A 128 15.79 9.94 -11.17
N ALA A 129 14.97 9.83 -10.12
CA ALA A 129 14.03 8.72 -9.91
C ALA A 129 14.68 7.34 -10.19
N GLY A 130 15.86 7.13 -9.61
CA GLY A 130 16.71 5.99 -9.90
C GLY A 130 16.24 4.66 -9.29
N PRO A 131 16.92 3.55 -9.63
CA PRO A 131 18.04 3.47 -10.58
C PRO A 131 17.58 3.62 -12.03
N ASN A 132 18.37 4.29 -12.87
CA ASN A 132 18.11 4.43 -14.32
C ASN A 132 16.66 4.84 -14.67
N TYR A 133 16.13 5.85 -13.96
CA TYR A 133 14.76 6.35 -14.16
C TYR A 133 13.65 5.30 -13.95
N SER A 134 13.95 4.14 -13.35
CA SER A 134 12.98 3.05 -13.17
C SER A 134 11.86 3.36 -12.19
N THR A 135 12.00 4.39 -11.35
CA THR A 135 10.94 4.85 -10.46
C THR A 135 10.31 6.15 -10.95
N ASP A 136 10.54 6.53 -12.20
CA ASP A 136 10.03 7.79 -12.72
C ASP A 136 8.52 7.73 -12.92
N ILE A 137 7.84 8.78 -12.47
CA ILE A 137 6.42 9.03 -12.66
C ILE A 137 6.24 10.39 -13.33
N LEU A 138 5.04 10.69 -13.82
CA LEU A 138 4.75 11.97 -14.47
C LEU A 138 5.22 13.19 -13.65
N GLY A 139 5.08 13.13 -12.31
CA GLY A 139 5.53 14.20 -11.44
C GLY A 139 7.06 14.39 -11.40
N THR A 140 7.84 13.30 -11.38
CA THR A 140 9.31 13.38 -11.34
C THR A 140 9.90 13.64 -12.71
N PHE A 141 9.27 13.17 -13.78
CA PHE A 141 9.70 13.39 -15.15
C PHE A 141 9.57 14.85 -15.60
N LEU A 142 8.54 15.55 -15.11
CA LEU A 142 8.26 16.95 -15.46
C LEU A 142 9.00 17.97 -14.58
N TYR A 143 9.68 17.53 -13.53
CA TYR A 143 10.44 18.37 -12.61
C TYR A 143 11.84 18.68 -13.16
#